data_AF-L0G093-F1
#
_entry.id   AF-L0G093-F1
#
_cell.length_a   1.000
_cell.length_b   1.000
_cell.length_c   1.000
_cell.angle_alpha   90.00
_cell.angle_beta   90.00
_cell.angle_gamma   90.00
#
_symmetry.space_group_name_H-M   'P 1'
#
loop_
_entity.id
_entity.type
_entity.pdbx_description
1 polymer ?
#
loop_
_entity_poly.entity_id
_entity_poly.type
_entity_poly.pdbx_seq_one_letter_code
_entity_poly.pdbx_strand_id
1 'polypeptide(L)'
;MKNRVKISLLGLLGIFITASIISCNEVPETPVIQNLNGAGFVSHQENLNIVYFVPVDNPEVSGYEDRLSDLLINFQEYIGDEMNRNGYGQKTLGLPLDTANSRVKLITIFGTGNQADYGYGSASTIISEINAYKAIHPSDFTSQHTLVILPQRTDNGSQPFYGYGKYCFAVDNPNISVLEIPSTSSNLIAGMLHELGHGLNLAHNKAMDSDQQTLGTSLMGSGNYTWGRSATFIPAADAAILNRNQIFQTTPVADIYGAASTTLNPVIDYDEVNDVIELSGTFSSDKAVSDVLVWLDPNVNGEGSGANRDYNSVSWVANRNGNSFDVDVEMDEIQDHGDWSYELKIKLLMENGTIKTHGYSFSFVNGEFTLPEGVGIYQHSSYNGWGVTLAEGSYTASDLVALGGVDNDISSIKVPLGYNVTLYDGDNFTGNDYEVGPGNISFLSGFNDVVSSIVVTKQ
;
A
#
# COMPACT_ATOMS: atom_id res chain seq x y z
N MET A 1 -76.83 -2.70 -47.69
CA MET A 1 -77.28 -2.49 -46.29
C MET A 1 -78.14 -3.68 -45.85
N LYS A 2 -77.56 -4.65 -45.12
CA LYS A 2 -78.31 -5.75 -44.50
C LYS A 2 -77.67 -6.04 -43.13
N ASN A 3 -78.46 -5.88 -42.08
CA ASN A 3 -78.14 -6.38 -40.74
C ASN A 3 -78.10 -7.90 -40.74
N ARG A 4 -77.14 -8.48 -40.01
CA ARG A 4 -77.34 -9.66 -39.14
C ARG A 4 -76.21 -9.75 -38.11
N VAL A 5 -76.64 -9.87 -36.86
CA VAL A 5 -75.87 -10.11 -35.63
C VAL A 5 -75.63 -11.62 -35.46
N LYS A 6 -74.50 -12.00 -34.83
CA LYS A 6 -74.26 -13.07 -33.81
C LYS A 6 -72.81 -13.59 -33.92
N ILE A 7 -72.06 -14.06 -32.90
CA ILE A 7 -72.06 -14.08 -31.43
C ILE A 7 -70.67 -14.66 -31.04
N SER A 8 -70.07 -14.13 -29.95
CA SER A 8 -69.11 -14.73 -28.98
C SER A 8 -67.78 -15.37 -29.41
N LEU A 9 -66.67 -14.85 -28.84
CA LEU A 9 -65.74 -15.67 -28.05
C LEU A 9 -65.04 -14.84 -26.95
N LEU A 10 -64.98 -15.42 -25.75
CA LEU A 10 -64.24 -15.06 -24.53
C LEU A 10 -62.87 -14.41 -24.83
N GLY A 11 -62.35 -13.41 -24.12
CA GLY A 11 -62.35 -13.20 -22.68
C GLY A 11 -60.91 -13.32 -22.17
N LEU A 12 -60.17 -12.20 -22.10
CA LEU A 12 -59.07 -11.97 -21.15
C LEU A 12 -58.72 -10.47 -21.18
N LEU A 13 -59.15 -9.74 -20.16
CA LEU A 13 -58.84 -8.33 -19.97
C LEU A 13 -57.44 -8.25 -19.33
N GLY A 14 -56.41 -8.12 -20.16
CA GLY A 14 -55.06 -7.82 -19.72
C GLY A 14 -54.98 -6.38 -19.21
N ILE A 15 -54.80 -6.23 -17.91
CA ILE A 15 -54.41 -4.97 -17.28
C ILE A 15 -52.99 -4.66 -17.79
N PHE A 16 -52.86 -3.63 -18.63
CA PHE A 16 -51.55 -3.04 -18.95
C PHE A 16 -51.06 -2.28 -17.72
N ILE A 17 -50.33 -2.97 -16.85
CA ILE A 17 -49.37 -2.31 -15.97
C ILE A 17 -48.23 -1.88 -16.88
N THR A 18 -48.08 -0.58 -17.05
CA THR A 18 -46.85 0.01 -17.59
C THR A 18 -45.73 -0.33 -16.60
N ALA A 19 -45.03 -1.43 -16.84
CA ALA A 19 -43.74 -1.68 -16.23
C ALA A 19 -42.81 -0.60 -16.79
N SER A 20 -42.51 0.41 -15.97
CA SER A 20 -41.35 1.26 -16.18
C SER A 20 -40.14 0.33 -16.16
N ILE A 21 -39.64 0.01 -17.35
CA ILE A 21 -38.34 -0.60 -17.53
C ILE A 21 -37.39 0.48 -17.00
N ILE A 22 -36.87 0.28 -15.79
CA ILE A 22 -35.66 0.97 -15.35
C ILE A 22 -34.60 0.46 -16.32
N SER A 23 -34.38 1.21 -17.39
CA SER A 23 -33.21 1.04 -18.23
C SER A 23 -32.02 1.10 -17.29
N CYS A 24 -31.26 0.01 -17.20
CA CYS A 24 -29.86 0.12 -16.82
C CYS A 24 -29.28 1.27 -17.64
N ASN A 25 -28.76 2.29 -16.96
CA ASN A 25 -27.86 3.21 -17.60
C ASN A 25 -26.60 2.41 -17.89
N GLU A 26 -26.53 1.75 -19.05
CA GLU A 26 -25.24 1.48 -19.66
C GLU A 26 -24.61 2.85 -19.89
N VAL A 27 -23.69 3.22 -19.01
CA VAL A 27 -22.78 4.34 -19.27
C VAL A 27 -22.07 3.97 -20.57
N PRO A 28 -22.17 4.76 -21.65
CA PRO A 28 -21.44 4.45 -22.86
C PRO A 28 -19.95 4.53 -22.52
N GLU A 29 -19.28 3.38 -22.52
CA GLU A 29 -17.82 3.28 -22.44
C GLU A 29 -17.26 4.08 -23.62
N THR A 30 -16.86 5.32 -23.33
CA THR A 30 -15.97 6.03 -24.24
C THR A 30 -14.63 5.32 -24.07
N PRO A 31 -14.03 4.74 -25.11
CA PRO A 31 -12.70 4.16 -24.99
C PRO A 31 -11.78 5.25 -24.44
N VAL A 32 -11.21 5.05 -23.26
CA VAL A 32 -10.20 5.95 -22.73
C VAL A 32 -8.98 5.76 -23.63
N ILE A 33 -8.81 6.66 -24.61
CA ILE A 33 -7.66 6.64 -25.51
C ILE A 33 -6.42 6.91 -24.65
N GLN A 34 -5.54 5.92 -24.52
CA GLN A 34 -4.23 6.12 -23.89
C GLN A 34 -3.50 7.25 -24.63
N ASN A 35 -2.99 8.24 -23.90
CA ASN A 35 -2.14 9.29 -24.45
C ASN A 35 -0.74 8.73 -24.74
N LEU A 36 -0.65 7.85 -25.73
CA LEU A 36 0.59 7.27 -26.19
C LEU A 36 1.45 8.34 -26.88
N ASN A 37 2.74 8.34 -26.57
CA ASN A 37 3.73 9.11 -27.30
C ASN A 37 3.99 8.49 -28.69
N GLY A 38 4.84 9.13 -29.50
CA GLY A 38 5.18 8.63 -30.84
C GLY A 38 5.89 7.27 -30.88
N ALA A 39 6.35 6.76 -29.74
CA ALA A 39 6.96 5.45 -29.56
C ALA A 39 5.99 4.39 -29.00
N GLY A 40 4.70 4.73 -28.80
CA GLY A 40 3.67 3.76 -28.43
C GLY A 40 3.55 3.46 -26.95
N PHE A 41 4.08 4.32 -26.06
CA PHE A 41 3.92 4.20 -24.60
C PHE A 41 3.59 5.55 -23.95
N VAL A 42 3.15 5.53 -22.68
CA VAL A 42 2.78 6.74 -21.93
C VAL A 42 4.03 7.40 -21.32
N SER A 43 4.17 8.71 -21.55
CA SER A 43 5.14 9.56 -20.87
C SER A 43 4.42 10.74 -20.22
N HIS A 44 4.77 11.05 -18.97
CA HIS A 44 4.28 12.22 -18.24
C HIS A 44 5.38 13.28 -18.12
N GLN A 45 5.10 14.38 -17.43
CA GLN A 45 6.14 15.35 -17.07
C GLN A 45 7.08 14.80 -15.98
N GLU A 46 6.53 14.01 -15.06
CA GLU A 46 7.28 13.31 -14.02
C GLU A 46 7.15 11.79 -14.27
N ASN A 47 8.27 11.13 -14.56
CA ASN A 47 8.30 9.72 -14.95
C ASN A 47 9.09 8.88 -13.94
N LEU A 48 8.95 7.56 -14.00
CA LEU A 48 9.86 6.64 -13.34
C LEU A 48 11.28 6.92 -13.84
N ASN A 49 12.21 7.23 -12.93
CA ASN A 49 13.62 7.27 -13.30
C ASN A 49 14.11 5.82 -13.43
N ILE A 50 14.65 5.41 -14.57
CA ILE A 50 15.22 4.07 -14.75
C ILE A 50 16.73 4.20 -14.81
N VAL A 51 17.41 3.68 -13.79
CA VAL A 51 18.87 3.69 -13.70
C VAL A 51 19.38 2.29 -13.99
N TYR A 52 20.28 2.17 -14.95
CA TYR A 52 21.09 0.97 -15.15
C TYR A 52 22.45 1.19 -14.49
N PHE A 53 22.65 0.58 -13.32
CA PHE A 53 23.82 0.80 -12.47
C PHE A 53 24.86 -0.29 -12.68
N VAL A 54 26.06 0.09 -13.12
CA VAL A 54 27.08 -0.81 -13.68
C VAL A 54 28.32 -0.84 -12.78
N PRO A 55 28.58 -1.93 -12.05
CA PRO A 55 29.82 -2.10 -11.30
C PRO A 55 31.05 -2.15 -12.21
N VAL A 56 32.22 -1.77 -11.69
CA VAL A 56 33.49 -1.66 -12.46
C VAL A 56 33.89 -2.97 -13.16
N ASP A 57 33.64 -4.12 -12.51
CA ASP A 57 34.06 -5.44 -12.98
C ASP A 57 32.89 -6.31 -13.51
N ASN A 58 31.67 -5.76 -13.59
CA ASN A 58 30.50 -6.45 -14.13
C ASN A 58 29.81 -5.57 -15.17
N PRO A 59 30.20 -5.69 -16.46
CA PRO A 59 29.72 -4.80 -17.50
C PRO A 59 28.23 -5.01 -17.80
N GLU A 60 27.69 -4.10 -18.61
CA GLU A 60 26.29 -4.13 -19.02
C GLU A 60 25.93 -5.41 -19.77
N VAL A 61 24.71 -5.88 -19.58
CA VAL A 61 24.18 -7.00 -20.35
C VAL A 61 23.84 -6.52 -21.76
N SER A 62 24.37 -7.21 -22.78
CA SER A 62 24.14 -6.85 -24.18
C SER A 62 22.64 -6.64 -24.49
N GLY A 63 22.34 -5.52 -25.18
CA GLY A 63 20.99 -5.17 -25.60
C GLY A 63 20.01 -4.83 -24.46
N TYR A 64 20.51 -4.45 -23.27
CA TYR A 64 19.65 -4.12 -22.13
C TYR A 64 18.67 -2.96 -22.43
N GLU A 65 19.09 -1.95 -23.21
CA GLU A 65 18.23 -0.82 -23.55
C GLU A 65 16.97 -1.28 -24.30
N ASP A 66 17.12 -2.15 -25.30
CA ASP A 66 16.00 -2.71 -26.05
C ASP A 66 15.14 -3.62 -25.17
N ARG A 67 15.75 -4.60 -24.50
CA ARG A 67 15.03 -5.62 -23.70
C ARG A 67 14.26 -5.00 -22.55
N LEU A 68 14.89 -4.09 -21.80
CA LEU A 68 14.27 -3.45 -20.66
C LEU A 68 13.25 -2.38 -21.08
N SER A 69 13.48 -1.67 -22.20
CA SER A 69 12.44 -0.79 -22.77
C SER A 69 11.18 -1.59 -23.08
N ASP A 70 11.28 -2.69 -23.82
CA ASP A 70 10.13 -3.52 -24.19
C ASP A 70 9.44 -4.10 -22.94
N LEU A 71 10.22 -4.53 -21.94
CA LEU A 71 9.69 -5.07 -20.69
C LEU A 71 8.95 -4.02 -19.85
N LEU A 72 9.50 -2.81 -19.71
CA LEU A 72 8.89 -1.73 -18.94
C LEU A 72 7.60 -1.23 -19.60
N ILE A 73 7.55 -1.20 -20.94
CA ILE A 73 6.31 -0.91 -21.68
C ILE A 73 5.26 -1.99 -21.39
N ASN A 74 5.65 -3.26 -21.36
CA ASN A 74 4.72 -4.34 -21.00
C ASN A 74 4.22 -4.25 -19.54
N PHE A 75 5.07 -3.85 -18.59
CA PHE A 75 4.64 -3.54 -17.23
C PHE A 75 3.65 -2.38 -17.19
N GLN A 76 3.92 -1.31 -17.95
CA GLN A 76 3.04 -0.15 -18.03
C GLN A 76 1.66 -0.52 -18.59
N GLU A 77 1.59 -1.39 -19.59
CA GLU A 77 0.35 -1.92 -20.16
C GLU A 77 -0.44 -2.72 -19.12
N TYR A 78 0.19 -3.72 -18.47
CA TYR A 78 -0.45 -4.51 -17.42
C TYR A 78 -1.01 -3.64 -16.28
N ILE A 79 -0.23 -2.65 -15.81
CA ILE A 79 -0.67 -1.72 -14.78
C ILE A 79 -1.85 -0.87 -15.29
N GLY A 80 -1.83 -0.42 -16.55
CA GLY A 80 -2.92 0.34 -17.15
C GLY A 80 -4.23 -0.45 -17.21
N ASP A 81 -4.16 -1.73 -17.56
CA ASP A 81 -5.30 -2.63 -17.60
C ASP A 81 -5.89 -2.87 -16.21
N GLU A 82 -5.03 -3.07 -15.21
CA GLU A 82 -5.47 -3.24 -13.82
C GLU A 82 -6.06 -1.96 -13.23
N MET A 83 -5.50 -0.79 -13.55
CA MET A 83 -6.09 0.49 -13.18
C MET A 83 -7.45 0.70 -13.84
N ASN A 84 -7.61 0.26 -15.10
CA ASN A 84 -8.88 0.32 -15.81
C ASN A 84 -9.93 -0.61 -15.19
N ARG A 85 -9.55 -1.85 -14.85
CA ARG A 85 -10.40 -2.82 -14.17
C ARG A 85 -10.90 -2.28 -12.81
N ASN A 86 -10.07 -1.53 -12.10
CA ASN A 86 -10.41 -0.88 -10.84
C ASN A 86 -11.13 0.49 -11.00
N GLY A 87 -11.55 0.86 -12.22
CA GLY A 87 -12.40 2.04 -12.45
C GLY A 87 -11.66 3.38 -12.55
N TYR A 88 -10.32 3.38 -12.58
CA TYR A 88 -9.51 4.60 -12.77
C TYR A 88 -9.20 4.90 -14.25
N GLY A 89 -9.77 4.10 -15.16
CA GLY A 89 -9.45 4.12 -16.59
C GLY A 89 -8.04 3.62 -16.87
N GLN A 90 -7.57 3.77 -18.11
CA GLN A 90 -6.23 3.36 -18.58
C GLN A 90 -5.09 4.26 -18.05
N LYS A 91 -5.16 4.64 -16.77
CA LYS A 91 -4.14 5.42 -16.06
C LYS A 91 -2.97 4.49 -15.72
N THR A 92 -1.74 4.95 -15.96
CA THR A 92 -0.53 4.15 -15.71
C THR A 92 0.66 5.05 -15.40
N LEU A 93 1.76 4.45 -14.97
CA LEU A 93 3.00 5.17 -14.67
C LEU A 93 3.60 5.80 -15.94
N GLY A 94 4.28 6.93 -15.79
CA GLY A 94 5.02 7.57 -16.88
C GLY A 94 6.38 6.93 -17.06
N LEU A 95 6.75 6.63 -18.31
CA LEU A 95 8.09 6.20 -18.70
C LEU A 95 8.78 7.33 -19.48
N PRO A 96 10.07 7.62 -19.22
CA PRO A 96 10.78 8.69 -19.90
C PRO A 96 11.08 8.27 -21.36
N LEU A 97 10.87 9.18 -22.31
CA LEU A 97 11.13 8.93 -23.73
C LEU A 97 12.54 9.35 -24.13
N ASP A 98 13.30 8.42 -24.70
CA ASP A 98 14.45 8.73 -25.55
C ASP A 98 13.95 9.02 -26.96
N THR A 99 13.94 10.30 -27.33
CA THR A 99 13.45 10.76 -28.63
C THR A 99 14.38 10.40 -29.80
N ALA A 100 15.65 10.09 -29.53
CA ALA A 100 16.59 9.70 -30.59
C ALA A 100 16.33 8.28 -31.08
N ASN A 101 15.98 7.38 -30.15
CA ASN A 101 15.81 5.95 -30.43
C ASN A 101 14.35 5.49 -30.37
N SER A 102 13.41 6.39 -30.01
CA SER A 102 11.99 6.07 -29.83
C SER A 102 11.76 4.92 -28.85
N ARG A 103 12.43 4.99 -27.69
CA ARG A 103 12.40 3.96 -26.64
C ARG A 103 12.32 4.58 -25.25
N VAL A 104 12.16 3.73 -24.24
CA VAL A 104 12.29 4.15 -22.84
C VAL A 104 13.74 4.60 -22.60
N LYS A 105 13.92 5.80 -22.03
CA LYS A 105 15.24 6.34 -21.68
C LYS A 105 15.75 5.67 -20.41
N LEU A 106 16.90 5.01 -20.50
CA LEU A 106 17.64 4.49 -19.36
C LEU A 106 18.81 5.44 -19.02
N ILE A 107 19.07 5.65 -17.73
CA ILE A 107 20.19 6.43 -17.23
C ILE A 107 21.29 5.44 -16.82
N THR A 108 22.32 5.30 -17.65
CA THR A 108 23.46 4.42 -17.34
C THR A 108 24.42 5.12 -16.40
N ILE A 109 24.66 4.53 -15.22
CA ILE A 109 25.58 5.07 -14.21
C ILE A 109 26.63 4.02 -13.90
N PHE A 110 27.89 4.34 -14.15
CA PHE A 110 29.02 3.50 -13.79
C PHE A 110 29.38 3.71 -12.32
N GLY A 111 29.24 2.66 -11.53
CA GLY A 111 29.61 2.64 -10.13
C GLY A 111 31.12 2.76 -9.92
N THR A 112 31.52 3.21 -8.74
CA THR A 112 32.93 3.37 -8.36
C THR A 112 33.59 2.09 -7.85
N GLY A 113 32.79 1.12 -7.39
CA GLY A 113 33.22 -0.15 -6.83
C GLY A 113 33.03 -1.34 -7.78
N ASN A 114 33.56 -2.48 -7.38
CA ASN A 114 33.30 -3.77 -8.02
C ASN A 114 31.93 -4.29 -7.59
N GLN A 115 31.41 -5.31 -8.28
CA GLN A 115 30.12 -5.94 -7.96
C GLN A 115 30.08 -6.42 -6.49
N ALA A 116 31.22 -6.84 -5.92
CA ALA A 116 31.36 -7.21 -4.51
C ALA A 116 31.03 -6.10 -3.51
N ASP A 117 31.22 -4.84 -3.88
CA ASP A 117 30.93 -3.68 -3.03
C ASP A 117 29.42 -3.37 -2.97
N TYR A 118 28.64 -3.98 -3.87
CA TYR A 118 27.19 -3.79 -4.01
C TYR A 118 26.41 -5.07 -3.64
N GLY A 119 26.69 -5.63 -2.46
CA GLY A 119 25.96 -6.78 -1.89
C GLY A 119 24.48 -6.47 -1.58
N TYR A 120 23.70 -7.47 -1.18
CA TYR A 120 22.24 -7.32 -0.94
C TYR A 120 21.88 -6.05 -0.15
N GLY A 121 22.47 -5.78 1.01
CA GLY A 121 22.12 -4.61 1.84
C GLY A 121 22.64 -3.24 1.35
N SER A 122 23.16 -3.12 0.13
CA SER A 122 23.96 -1.95 -0.31
C SER A 122 23.15 -0.84 -0.99
N ALA A 123 21.81 -0.85 -0.88
CA ALA A 123 20.94 0.17 -1.49
C ALA A 123 21.38 1.61 -1.16
N SER A 124 21.74 1.89 0.09
CA SER A 124 22.19 3.24 0.52
C SER A 124 23.47 3.68 -0.19
N THR A 125 24.41 2.75 -0.43
CA THR A 125 25.66 3.01 -1.15
C THR A 125 25.38 3.37 -2.60
N ILE A 126 24.56 2.56 -3.28
CA ILE A 126 24.17 2.81 -4.68
C ILE A 126 23.40 4.13 -4.80
N ILE A 127 22.45 4.40 -3.91
CA ILE A 127 21.66 5.64 -3.90
C ILE A 127 22.57 6.86 -3.69
N SER A 128 23.62 6.75 -2.87
CA SER A 128 24.60 7.83 -2.71
C SER A 128 25.31 8.16 -4.02
N GLU A 129 25.72 7.16 -4.79
CA GLU A 129 26.36 7.37 -6.10
C GLU A 129 25.38 7.92 -7.14
N ILE A 130 24.13 7.43 -7.16
CA ILE A 130 23.06 7.97 -8.01
C ILE A 130 22.80 9.45 -7.67
N ASN A 131 22.77 9.80 -6.39
CA ASN A 131 22.58 11.19 -5.95
C ASN A 131 23.76 12.09 -6.37
N ALA A 132 24.99 11.58 -6.33
CA ALA A 132 26.16 12.29 -6.85
C ALA A 132 26.05 12.54 -8.36
N TYR A 133 25.61 11.54 -9.14
CA TYR A 133 25.34 11.70 -10.57
C TYR A 133 24.20 12.72 -10.81
N LYS A 134 23.08 12.60 -10.08
CA LYS A 134 21.91 13.48 -10.18
C LYS A 134 22.24 14.94 -9.87
N ALA A 135 23.17 15.21 -8.95
CA ALA A 135 23.61 16.57 -8.65
C ALA A 135 24.26 17.28 -9.85
N ILE A 136 24.86 16.52 -10.77
CA ILE A 136 25.52 17.03 -11.98
C ILE A 136 24.57 16.94 -13.20
N HIS A 137 23.65 15.98 -13.22
CA HIS A 137 22.69 15.74 -14.30
C HIS A 137 21.22 15.81 -13.82
N PRO A 138 20.79 16.92 -13.20
CA PRO A 138 19.46 16.98 -12.58
C PRO A 138 18.32 16.79 -13.56
N SER A 139 18.51 17.17 -14.84
CA SER A 139 17.50 17.00 -15.90
C SER A 139 17.23 15.56 -16.31
N ASP A 140 18.10 14.62 -15.93
CA ASP A 140 17.85 13.19 -16.20
C ASP A 140 16.78 12.61 -15.27
N PHE A 141 16.50 13.27 -14.14
CA PHE A 141 15.59 12.78 -13.12
C PHE A 141 14.37 13.70 -13.03
N THR A 142 13.18 13.13 -13.25
CA THR A 142 11.93 13.91 -13.32
C THR A 142 10.99 13.64 -12.16
N SER A 143 11.28 12.66 -11.31
CA SER A 143 10.45 12.32 -10.15
C SER A 143 11.28 11.86 -8.94
N GLN A 144 10.58 11.52 -7.85
CA GLN A 144 11.15 10.90 -6.66
C GLN A 144 11.25 9.36 -6.77
N HIS A 145 10.67 8.75 -7.81
CA HIS A 145 10.59 7.30 -7.98
C HIS A 145 11.69 6.78 -8.90
N THR A 146 12.45 5.77 -8.45
CA THR A 146 13.60 5.27 -9.21
C THR A 146 13.65 3.74 -9.20
N LEU A 147 13.62 3.13 -10.38
CA LEU A 147 13.96 1.73 -10.58
C LEU A 147 15.45 1.63 -10.88
N VAL A 148 16.18 0.89 -10.05
CA VAL A 148 17.62 0.65 -10.19
C VAL A 148 17.85 -0.79 -10.62
N ILE A 149 18.48 -0.97 -11.76
CA ILE A 149 18.72 -2.29 -12.35
C ILE A 149 20.22 -2.51 -12.40
N LEU A 150 20.69 -3.63 -11.86
CA LEU A 150 22.10 -4.03 -11.91
C LEU A 150 22.26 -5.28 -12.79
N PRO A 151 23.36 -5.41 -13.55
CA PRO A 151 23.69 -6.68 -14.20
C PRO A 151 23.83 -7.77 -13.14
N GLN A 152 23.34 -8.98 -13.43
CA GLN A 152 23.43 -10.12 -12.54
C GLN A 152 24.88 -10.42 -12.25
N ARG A 153 25.18 -10.60 -10.96
CA ARG A 153 26.52 -10.92 -10.51
C ARG A 153 27.05 -12.22 -11.08
N THR A 154 28.33 -12.20 -11.40
CA THR A 154 29.07 -13.35 -11.97
C THR A 154 29.91 -14.08 -10.93
N ASP A 155 30.02 -13.52 -9.73
CA ASP A 155 30.87 -14.02 -8.63
C ASP A 155 30.10 -14.82 -7.55
N ASN A 156 28.85 -15.20 -7.83
CA ASN A 156 27.93 -15.89 -6.91
C ASN A 156 27.55 -15.09 -5.64
N GLY A 157 27.84 -13.79 -5.57
CA GLY A 157 27.34 -12.93 -4.51
C GLY A 157 25.87 -12.54 -4.70
N SER A 158 25.28 -11.95 -3.67
CA SER A 158 23.95 -11.34 -3.75
C SER A 158 24.02 -9.88 -4.15
N GLN A 159 22.91 -9.33 -4.65
CA GLN A 159 22.76 -7.91 -5.00
C GLN A 159 21.38 -7.42 -4.56
N PRO A 160 21.17 -6.11 -4.43
CA PRO A 160 19.87 -5.56 -4.05
C PRO A 160 18.75 -6.05 -4.97
N PHE A 161 17.68 -6.53 -4.37
CA PHE A 161 16.44 -6.93 -5.03
C PHE A 161 15.30 -6.77 -4.02
N TYR A 162 14.84 -5.53 -3.87
CA TYR A 162 13.83 -5.12 -2.90
C TYR A 162 13.38 -3.68 -3.15
N GLY A 163 12.20 -3.31 -2.63
CA GLY A 163 11.79 -1.92 -2.42
C GLY A 163 12.57 -1.20 -1.30
N TYR A 164 12.90 0.08 -1.50
CA TYR A 164 13.60 0.92 -0.52
C TYR A 164 13.06 2.36 -0.58
N GLY A 165 12.00 2.65 0.17
CA GLY A 165 11.27 3.91 0.05
C GLY A 165 10.70 4.06 -1.37
N LYS A 166 11.07 5.13 -2.08
CA LYS A 166 10.67 5.36 -3.49
C LYS A 166 11.68 4.80 -4.50
N TYR A 167 12.66 4.05 -4.03
CA TYR A 167 13.55 3.24 -4.87
C TYR A 167 13.05 1.80 -4.91
N CYS A 168 13.35 1.11 -5.99
CA CYS A 168 13.29 -0.33 -6.06
C CYS A 168 14.51 -0.85 -6.80
N PHE A 169 14.99 -2.02 -6.41
CA PHE A 169 16.17 -2.65 -6.99
C PHE A 169 15.79 -3.94 -7.69
N ALA A 170 16.37 -4.15 -8.87
CA ALA A 170 16.16 -5.34 -9.67
C ALA A 170 17.47 -5.79 -10.34
N VAL A 171 17.40 -6.96 -10.96
CA VAL A 171 18.53 -7.61 -11.63
C VAL A 171 18.25 -7.73 -13.13
N ASP A 172 19.28 -7.53 -13.94
CA ASP A 172 19.28 -7.81 -15.38
C ASP A 172 20.20 -8.99 -15.74
N ASN A 173 19.76 -9.82 -16.68
CA ASN A 173 20.55 -10.85 -17.33
C ASN A 173 19.96 -11.08 -18.74
N PRO A 174 20.58 -11.89 -19.61
CA PRO A 174 20.07 -12.08 -20.97
C PRO A 174 18.62 -12.58 -21.07
N ASN A 175 18.08 -13.18 -20.01
CA ASN A 175 16.71 -13.69 -19.94
C ASN A 175 15.71 -12.69 -19.33
N ILE A 176 16.12 -11.46 -19.00
CA ILE A 176 15.20 -10.40 -18.59
C ILE A 176 14.66 -9.72 -19.83
N SER A 177 13.59 -10.28 -20.39
CA SER A 177 12.93 -9.78 -21.60
C SER A 177 11.46 -10.21 -21.64
N VAL A 178 10.65 -9.54 -22.46
CA VAL A 178 9.22 -9.87 -22.63
C VAL A 178 9.00 -11.33 -23.03
N LEU A 179 9.88 -11.90 -23.87
CA LEU A 179 9.75 -13.29 -24.35
C LEU A 179 9.90 -14.33 -23.24
N GLU A 180 10.57 -13.98 -22.15
CA GLU A 180 10.85 -14.86 -21.02
C GLU A 180 9.83 -14.72 -19.88
N ILE A 181 8.84 -13.81 -19.99
CA ILE A 181 7.78 -13.64 -18.99
C ILE A 181 7.07 -14.98 -18.66
N PRO A 182 6.68 -15.83 -19.64
CA PRO A 182 6.03 -17.10 -19.34
C PRO A 182 6.97 -18.18 -18.78
N SER A 183 8.28 -17.94 -18.78
CA SER A 183 9.31 -18.90 -18.39
C SER A 183 9.30 -19.14 -16.88
N THR A 184 9.39 -20.40 -16.45
CA THR A 184 9.48 -20.79 -15.03
C THR A 184 10.91 -20.82 -14.48
N SER A 185 11.90 -20.53 -15.33
CA SER A 185 13.32 -20.69 -15.00
C SER A 185 13.87 -19.62 -14.04
N SER A 186 13.18 -18.49 -13.89
CA SER A 186 13.56 -17.41 -12.97
C SER A 186 12.38 -16.50 -12.63
N ASN A 187 12.23 -16.13 -11.35
CA ASN A 187 11.18 -15.20 -10.87
C ASN A 187 11.61 -13.73 -10.97
N LEU A 188 12.77 -13.43 -11.56
CA LEU A 188 13.33 -12.07 -11.54
C LEU A 188 12.47 -11.04 -12.26
N ILE A 189 11.74 -11.42 -13.32
CA ILE A 189 10.87 -10.48 -14.06
C ILE A 189 9.64 -10.11 -13.22
N ALA A 190 8.88 -11.11 -12.76
CA ALA A 190 7.72 -10.88 -11.90
C ALA A 190 8.13 -10.23 -10.57
N GLY A 191 9.28 -10.62 -10.02
CA GLY A 191 9.87 -9.97 -8.86
C GLY A 191 10.21 -8.50 -9.13
N MET A 192 10.79 -8.14 -10.29
CA MET A 192 11.04 -6.74 -10.64
C MET A 192 9.76 -5.90 -10.62
N LEU A 193 8.64 -6.45 -11.12
CA LEU A 193 7.34 -5.77 -11.08
C LEU A 193 6.81 -5.64 -9.64
N HIS A 194 6.96 -6.66 -8.80
CA HIS A 194 6.61 -6.61 -7.38
C HIS A 194 7.44 -5.57 -6.62
N GLU A 195 8.77 -5.59 -6.78
CA GLU A 195 9.65 -4.60 -6.14
C GLU A 195 9.37 -3.19 -6.64
N LEU A 196 9.04 -3.04 -7.93
CA LEU A 196 8.55 -1.77 -8.47
C LEU A 196 7.29 -1.32 -7.74
N GLY A 197 6.34 -2.23 -7.46
CA GLY A 197 5.16 -1.94 -6.64
C GLY A 197 5.52 -1.30 -5.29
N HIS A 198 6.51 -1.84 -4.57
CA HIS A 198 7.02 -1.20 -3.34
C HIS A 198 7.60 0.19 -3.60
N GLY A 199 8.40 0.33 -4.65
CA GLY A 199 8.90 1.63 -5.11
C GLY A 199 7.79 2.62 -5.47
N LEU A 200 6.56 2.15 -5.74
CA LEU A 200 5.36 2.94 -6.03
C LEU A 200 4.46 3.17 -4.80
N ASN A 201 4.99 2.95 -3.60
CA ASN A 201 4.34 3.09 -2.29
C ASN A 201 3.34 1.97 -1.94
N LEU A 202 3.38 0.82 -2.62
CA LEU A 202 2.55 -0.32 -2.27
C LEU A 202 3.18 -1.14 -1.14
N ALA A 203 2.34 -1.59 -0.21
CA ALA A 203 2.71 -2.53 0.84
C ALA A 203 2.37 -3.96 0.40
N HIS A 204 2.87 -4.97 1.12
CA HIS A 204 2.35 -6.31 0.92
C HIS A 204 0.87 -6.38 1.25
N ASN A 205 0.19 -7.31 0.59
CA ASN A 205 -1.17 -7.69 0.92
C ASN A 205 -1.47 -9.10 0.41
N LYS A 206 -2.66 -9.58 0.75
CA LYS A 206 -3.25 -10.82 0.28
C LYS A 206 -4.52 -10.48 -0.49
N ALA A 207 -4.80 -11.29 -1.52
CA ALA A 207 -6.08 -11.23 -2.19
C ALA A 207 -7.20 -11.58 -1.22
N MET A 208 -8.33 -10.88 -1.31
CA MET A 208 -9.60 -11.38 -0.80
C MET A 208 -9.86 -12.79 -1.34
N ASP A 209 -10.53 -13.65 -0.58
CA ASP A 209 -10.77 -15.03 -1.01
C ASP A 209 -11.58 -15.07 -2.34
N SER A 210 -12.62 -14.24 -2.45
CA SER A 210 -13.45 -14.14 -3.65
C SER A 210 -12.69 -13.59 -4.86
N ASP A 211 -11.86 -12.56 -4.66
CA ASP A 211 -10.95 -12.04 -5.69
C ASP A 211 -9.94 -13.11 -6.13
N GLN A 212 -9.40 -13.89 -5.19
CA GLN A 212 -8.42 -14.93 -5.52
C GLN A 212 -9.00 -16.00 -6.46
N GLN A 213 -10.26 -16.36 -6.25
CA GLN A 213 -10.96 -17.33 -7.10
C GLN A 213 -11.19 -16.83 -8.53
N THR A 214 -11.31 -15.53 -8.73
CA THR A 214 -11.70 -14.92 -10.03
C THR A 214 -10.56 -14.23 -10.77
N LEU A 215 -9.65 -13.59 -10.04
CA LEU A 215 -8.56 -12.76 -10.54
C LEU A 215 -7.17 -13.37 -10.27
N GLY A 216 -7.09 -14.37 -9.41
CA GLY A 216 -5.85 -15.09 -9.09
C GLY A 216 -5.05 -14.43 -7.97
N THR A 217 -3.74 -14.30 -8.12
CA THR A 217 -2.86 -13.89 -7.02
C THR A 217 -2.70 -12.37 -6.97
N SER A 218 -2.74 -11.75 -5.79
CA SER A 218 -2.36 -10.33 -5.66
C SER A 218 -0.89 -10.13 -6.05
N LEU A 219 -0.61 -9.09 -6.85
CA LEU A 219 0.73 -8.71 -7.27
C LEU A 219 1.67 -8.52 -6.06
N MET A 220 1.17 -7.80 -5.05
CA MET A 220 1.92 -7.46 -3.83
C MET A 220 1.84 -8.54 -2.75
N GLY A 221 1.15 -9.66 -3.03
CA GLY A 221 1.24 -10.88 -2.23
C GLY A 221 2.33 -11.80 -2.77
N SER A 222 1.92 -12.87 -3.44
CA SER A 222 2.84 -13.82 -4.10
C SER A 222 2.95 -13.59 -5.61
N GLY A 223 2.55 -12.40 -6.09
CA GLY A 223 2.57 -12.02 -7.49
C GLY A 223 3.94 -12.09 -8.16
N ASN A 224 5.00 -11.93 -7.38
CA ASN A 224 6.39 -12.14 -7.82
C ASN A 224 6.68 -13.57 -8.31
N TYR A 225 5.84 -14.55 -7.98
CA TYR A 225 5.94 -15.93 -8.49
C TYR A 225 4.96 -16.25 -9.61
N THR A 226 3.86 -15.50 -9.72
CA THR A 226 2.70 -15.85 -10.55
C THR A 226 2.53 -14.95 -11.77
N TRP A 227 2.94 -13.68 -11.71
CA TRP A 227 2.74 -12.75 -12.81
C TRP A 227 3.44 -13.26 -14.09
N GLY A 228 2.73 -13.22 -15.21
CA GLY A 228 3.21 -13.74 -16.49
C GLY A 228 3.03 -15.25 -16.68
N ARG A 229 2.61 -16.00 -15.65
CA ARG A 229 2.47 -17.46 -15.66
C ARG A 229 1.09 -17.95 -15.27
N SER A 230 0.46 -17.26 -14.33
CA SER A 230 -0.92 -17.46 -13.91
C SER A 230 -1.58 -16.12 -13.60
N ALA A 231 -2.90 -16.13 -13.46
CA ALA A 231 -3.68 -14.92 -13.17
C ALA A 231 -3.10 -14.18 -11.95
N THR A 232 -2.78 -12.91 -12.13
CA THR A 232 -2.19 -12.04 -11.13
C THR A 232 -2.76 -10.65 -11.30
N PHE A 233 -3.18 -10.00 -10.21
CA PHE A 233 -3.95 -8.76 -10.26
C PHE A 233 -3.46 -7.74 -9.22
N ILE A 234 -3.86 -6.48 -9.37
CA ILE A 234 -3.65 -5.40 -8.42
C ILE A 234 -4.98 -5.15 -7.66
N PRO A 235 -5.02 -5.35 -6.32
CA PRO A 235 -6.20 -5.08 -5.51
C PRO A 235 -6.66 -3.62 -5.58
N ALA A 236 -7.94 -3.38 -5.28
CA ALA A 236 -8.54 -2.04 -5.37
C ALA A 236 -7.82 -0.99 -4.50
N ALA A 237 -7.38 -1.37 -3.31
CA ALA A 237 -6.66 -0.47 -2.40
C ALA A 237 -5.28 -0.07 -2.94
N ASP A 238 -4.57 -0.99 -3.60
CA ASP A 238 -3.30 -0.70 -4.28
C ASP A 238 -3.53 0.21 -5.50
N ALA A 239 -4.58 -0.06 -6.28
CA ALA A 239 -4.95 0.79 -7.42
C ALA A 239 -5.30 2.23 -6.97
N ALA A 240 -5.95 2.40 -5.82
CA ALA A 240 -6.20 3.72 -5.22
C ALA A 240 -4.89 4.46 -4.90
N ILE A 241 -3.90 3.76 -4.32
CA ILE A 241 -2.56 4.33 -4.05
C ILE A 241 -1.85 4.72 -5.35
N LEU A 242 -1.85 3.84 -6.35
CA LEU A 242 -1.28 4.13 -7.67
C LEU A 242 -1.96 5.34 -8.33
N ASN A 243 -3.29 5.47 -8.20
CA ASN A 243 -4.02 6.62 -8.72
C ASN A 243 -3.52 7.97 -8.14
N ARG A 244 -2.93 8.00 -6.95
CA ARG A 244 -2.34 9.20 -6.31
C ARG A 244 -0.82 9.24 -6.34
N ASN A 245 -0.18 8.25 -6.96
CA ASN A 245 1.27 8.23 -7.09
C ASN A 245 1.76 9.34 -8.03
N GLN A 246 2.90 9.96 -7.72
CA GLN A 246 3.51 11.07 -8.48
C GLN A 246 3.59 10.76 -9.97
N ILE A 247 4.13 9.59 -10.31
CA ILE A 247 4.41 9.25 -11.69
C ILE A 247 3.19 8.66 -12.42
N PHE A 248 2.02 8.66 -11.80
CA PHE A 248 0.75 8.34 -12.47
C PHE A 248 -0.02 9.62 -12.86
N GLN A 249 0.46 10.80 -12.45
CA GLN A 249 -0.19 12.07 -12.75
C GLN A 249 0.26 12.63 -14.10
N THR A 250 -0.71 13.04 -14.93
CA THR A 250 -0.43 13.62 -16.25
C THR A 250 0.23 15.00 -16.16
N THR A 251 0.05 15.70 -15.03
CA THR A 251 0.71 16.96 -14.69
C THR A 251 1.25 16.88 -13.27
N PRO A 252 2.37 17.56 -12.96
CA PRO A 252 2.93 17.59 -11.61
C PRO A 252 1.89 18.06 -10.58
N VAL A 253 1.81 17.37 -9.46
CA VAL A 253 0.94 17.75 -8.32
C VAL A 253 1.75 18.58 -7.34
N ALA A 254 1.23 19.75 -6.99
CA ALA A 254 1.87 20.61 -6.01
C ALA A 254 1.96 19.90 -4.65
N ASP A 255 3.11 20.04 -3.98
CA ASP A 255 3.35 19.44 -2.66
C ASP A 255 3.12 17.91 -2.62
N ILE A 256 3.46 17.22 -3.72
CA ILE A 256 3.42 15.75 -3.80
C ILE A 256 4.22 15.13 -2.65
N TYR A 257 3.58 14.23 -1.91
CA TYR A 257 4.10 13.57 -0.71
C TYR A 257 4.46 14.49 0.47
N GLY A 258 4.07 15.77 0.44
CA GLY A 258 4.22 16.64 1.60
C GLY A 258 3.45 16.08 2.79
N ALA A 259 4.03 16.13 3.99
CA ALA A 259 3.44 15.58 5.20
C ALA A 259 2.02 16.12 5.49
N ALA A 260 1.12 15.24 5.94
CA ALA A 260 -0.22 15.58 6.42
C ALA A 260 -0.35 15.35 7.94
N SER A 261 -1.18 16.16 8.59
CA SER A 261 -1.57 16.03 9.99
C SER A 261 -3.02 15.56 10.03
N THR A 262 -3.27 14.44 10.71
CA THR A 262 -4.60 13.80 10.69
C THR A 262 -4.99 13.29 12.06
N THR A 263 -6.28 13.31 12.37
CA THR A 263 -6.87 12.55 13.48
C THR A 263 -7.91 11.58 12.95
N LEU A 264 -8.11 10.47 13.65
CA LEU A 264 -9.11 9.46 13.31
C LEU A 264 -9.92 9.11 14.56
N ASN A 265 -11.24 8.99 14.40
CA ASN A 265 -12.16 8.51 15.44
C ASN A 265 -12.97 7.35 14.85
N PRO A 266 -12.39 6.13 14.82
CA PRO A 266 -13.10 4.97 14.29
C PRO A 266 -14.03 4.35 15.35
N VAL A 267 -15.08 3.72 14.86
CA VAL A 267 -15.98 2.83 15.59
C VAL A 267 -15.84 1.46 14.95
N ILE A 268 -15.58 0.45 15.77
CA ILE A 268 -15.45 -0.95 15.35
C ILE A 268 -16.52 -1.73 16.11
N ASP A 269 -17.43 -2.34 15.37
CA ASP A 269 -18.39 -3.30 15.89
C ASP A 269 -18.20 -4.64 15.18
N TYR A 270 -18.59 -5.73 15.83
CA TYR A 270 -18.54 -7.06 15.23
C TYR A 270 -19.94 -7.66 15.18
N ASP A 271 -20.44 -7.88 13.97
CA ASP A 271 -21.70 -8.58 13.73
C ASP A 271 -21.45 -10.09 13.72
N GLU A 272 -21.64 -10.72 14.89
CA GLU A 272 -21.53 -12.17 15.08
C GLU A 272 -22.45 -12.99 14.15
N VAL A 273 -23.57 -12.42 13.67
CA VAL A 273 -24.54 -13.14 12.85
C VAL A 273 -24.04 -13.27 11.41
N ASN A 274 -23.41 -12.22 10.90
CA ASN A 274 -22.93 -12.15 9.52
C ASN A 274 -21.41 -12.37 9.40
N ASP A 275 -20.69 -12.46 10.51
CA ASP A 275 -19.22 -12.60 10.57
C ASP A 275 -18.49 -11.43 9.88
N VAL A 276 -18.88 -10.22 10.29
CA VAL A 276 -18.43 -8.96 9.69
C VAL A 276 -17.93 -8.01 10.78
N ILE A 277 -16.79 -7.38 10.53
CA ILE A 277 -16.37 -6.20 11.28
C ILE A 277 -16.96 -4.97 10.60
N GLU A 278 -17.95 -4.36 11.24
CA GLU A 278 -18.55 -3.10 10.82
C GLU A 278 -17.63 -1.94 11.27
N LEU A 279 -16.85 -1.42 10.33
CA LEU A 279 -15.93 -0.31 10.60
C LEU A 279 -16.50 0.99 10.06
N SER A 280 -16.64 1.98 10.92
CA SER A 280 -17.04 3.34 10.52
C SER A 280 -16.26 4.40 11.28
N GLY A 281 -16.46 5.67 10.94
CA GLY A 281 -15.91 6.74 11.75
C GLY A 281 -15.82 8.08 11.06
N THR A 282 -15.06 8.97 11.69
CA THR A 282 -14.73 10.29 11.15
C THR A 282 -13.24 10.56 11.22
N PHE A 283 -12.75 11.46 10.37
CA PHE A 283 -11.37 11.94 10.41
C PHE A 283 -11.28 13.46 10.28
N SER A 284 -10.13 14.00 10.67
CA SER A 284 -9.70 15.34 10.28
C SER A 284 -8.37 15.27 9.54
N SER A 285 -8.13 16.22 8.63
CA SER A 285 -6.89 16.31 7.88
C SER A 285 -6.62 17.76 7.47
N ASP A 286 -5.36 18.18 7.54
CA ASP A 286 -4.89 19.45 6.98
C ASP A 286 -4.69 19.39 5.44
N LYS A 287 -4.83 18.19 4.85
CA LYS A 287 -4.80 17.93 3.41
C LYS A 287 -6.05 17.23 2.93
N ALA A 288 -6.40 17.44 1.67
CA ALA A 288 -7.53 16.75 1.05
C ALA A 288 -7.27 15.24 1.02
N VAL A 289 -8.19 14.48 1.63
CA VAL A 289 -8.19 13.01 1.62
C VAL A 289 -8.91 12.54 0.37
N SER A 290 -8.23 11.73 -0.44
CA SER A 290 -8.78 11.15 -1.65
C SER A 290 -9.53 9.86 -1.40
N ASP A 291 -9.05 9.01 -0.48
CA ASP A 291 -9.57 7.67 -0.20
C ASP A 291 -9.28 7.29 1.26
N VAL A 292 -10.16 6.47 1.85
CA VAL A 292 -9.89 5.78 3.13
C VAL A 292 -9.73 4.31 2.79
N LEU A 293 -8.60 3.75 3.20
CA LEU A 293 -8.20 2.39 2.84
C LEU A 293 -7.98 1.59 4.12
N VAL A 294 -8.35 0.33 4.13
CA VAL A 294 -8.34 -0.51 5.33
C VAL A 294 -7.56 -1.78 5.06
N TRP A 295 -6.62 -2.12 5.95
CA TRP A 295 -5.94 -3.41 5.94
C TRP A 295 -6.23 -4.13 7.24
N LEU A 296 -6.57 -5.40 7.13
CA LEU A 296 -6.68 -6.28 8.28
C LEU A 296 -5.63 -7.38 8.17
N ASP A 297 -4.82 -7.49 9.21
CA ASP A 297 -3.63 -8.34 9.23
C ASP A 297 -3.76 -9.33 10.40
N PRO A 298 -4.10 -10.61 10.13
CA PRO A 298 -4.15 -11.63 11.16
C PRO A 298 -2.73 -11.99 11.62
N ASN A 299 -2.45 -11.93 12.91
CA ASN A 299 -1.17 -12.37 13.46
C ASN A 299 -1.14 -13.90 13.58
N VAL A 300 -1.10 -14.58 12.45
CA VAL A 300 -1.25 -16.04 12.34
C VAL A 300 -0.16 -16.72 13.16
N ASN A 301 -0.56 -17.54 14.13
CA ASN A 301 0.36 -18.26 15.02
C ASN A 301 1.42 -17.38 15.72
N GLY A 302 1.16 -16.07 15.88
CA GLY A 302 2.10 -15.17 16.54
C GLY A 302 3.34 -14.81 15.72
N GLU A 303 3.26 -14.80 14.40
CA GLU A 303 4.36 -14.36 13.50
C GLU A 303 4.83 -12.92 13.77
N GLY A 304 4.00 -12.12 14.43
CA GLY A 304 4.19 -10.71 14.78
C GLY A 304 3.53 -9.79 13.77
N SER A 305 3.65 -8.48 13.97
CA SER A 305 3.05 -7.47 13.08
C SER A 305 4.11 -6.57 12.44
N GLY A 306 3.71 -5.89 11.36
CA GLY A 306 4.56 -4.94 10.63
C GLY A 306 5.13 -5.49 9.31
N ALA A 307 5.98 -4.68 8.67
CA ALA A 307 6.47 -4.96 7.32
C ALA A 307 7.21 -6.31 7.23
N ASN A 308 6.91 -7.07 6.17
CA ASN A 308 7.39 -8.43 5.89
C ASN A 308 6.78 -9.51 6.77
N ARG A 309 5.75 -9.17 7.55
CA ARG A 309 4.90 -10.11 8.31
C ARG A 309 3.42 -9.93 7.96
N ASP A 310 3.16 -9.24 6.85
CA ASP A 310 1.86 -8.72 6.42
C ASP A 310 1.45 -9.27 5.04
N TYR A 311 2.02 -10.39 4.60
CA TYR A 311 1.70 -11.05 3.32
C TYR A 311 0.31 -11.69 3.28
N ASN A 312 -0.30 -11.87 4.45
CA ASN A 312 -1.67 -12.33 4.69
C ASN A 312 -2.64 -11.16 4.96
N SER A 313 -2.17 -9.92 4.91
CA SER A 313 -3.03 -8.77 5.17
C SER A 313 -3.96 -8.47 4.00
N VAL A 314 -5.27 -8.57 4.21
CA VAL A 314 -6.29 -8.28 3.19
C VAL A 314 -6.68 -6.81 3.27
N SER A 315 -7.05 -6.20 2.13
CA SER A 315 -7.29 -4.76 2.03
C SER A 315 -8.61 -4.38 1.36
N TRP A 316 -9.27 -3.35 1.90
CA TRP A 316 -10.52 -2.77 1.39
C TRP A 316 -10.37 -1.27 1.09
N VAL A 317 -11.25 -0.76 0.24
CA VAL A 317 -11.47 0.69 0.03
C VAL A 317 -12.80 1.04 0.70
N ALA A 318 -12.77 1.92 1.70
CA ALA A 318 -13.97 2.31 2.42
C ALA A 318 -14.81 3.33 1.64
N ASN A 319 -16.14 3.28 1.84
CA ASN A 319 -17.03 4.32 1.38
C ASN A 319 -16.70 5.62 2.11
N ARG A 320 -16.80 6.76 1.41
CA ARG A 320 -16.56 8.07 2.02
C ARG A 320 -17.67 9.06 1.70
N ASN A 321 -18.10 9.78 2.73
CA ASN A 321 -18.96 10.95 2.60
C ASN A 321 -18.35 12.13 3.38
N GLY A 322 -17.68 13.02 2.66
CA GLY A 322 -16.91 14.10 3.28
C GLY A 322 -15.79 13.54 4.16
N ASN A 323 -15.88 13.79 5.46
CA ASN A 323 -14.91 13.34 6.46
C ASN A 323 -15.39 12.12 7.27
N SER A 324 -16.47 11.49 6.84
CA SER A 324 -16.98 10.23 7.39
C SER A 324 -16.69 9.07 6.45
N PHE A 325 -16.49 7.88 7.01
CA PHE A 325 -16.28 6.65 6.24
C PHE A 325 -16.98 5.45 6.88
N ASP A 326 -17.21 4.43 6.08
CA ASP A 326 -17.74 3.13 6.47
C ASP A 326 -17.21 2.03 5.55
N VAL A 327 -17.03 0.83 6.10
CA VAL A 327 -16.70 -0.39 5.36
C VAL A 327 -17.06 -1.61 6.20
N ASP A 328 -17.63 -2.61 5.53
CA ASP A 328 -17.84 -3.94 6.09
C ASP A 328 -16.61 -4.77 5.75
N VAL A 329 -15.90 -5.22 6.78
CA VAL A 329 -14.76 -6.12 6.65
C VAL A 329 -15.27 -7.54 6.91
N GLU A 330 -15.64 -8.21 5.84
CA GLU A 330 -16.12 -9.59 5.85
C GLU A 330 -14.97 -10.55 6.23
N MET A 331 -15.14 -11.31 7.31
CA MET A 331 -14.09 -12.19 7.83
C MET A 331 -13.83 -13.38 6.90
N ASP A 332 -14.86 -13.83 6.18
CA ASP A 332 -14.76 -14.90 5.16
C ASP A 332 -13.85 -14.51 3.97
N GLU A 333 -13.61 -13.22 3.73
CA GLU A 333 -12.67 -12.76 2.70
C GLU A 333 -11.20 -12.89 3.13
N ILE A 334 -10.94 -13.21 4.40
CA ILE A 334 -9.62 -13.38 4.96
C ILE A 334 -9.27 -14.86 4.96
N GLN A 335 -8.32 -15.26 4.11
CA GLN A 335 -7.97 -16.67 3.91
C GLN A 335 -7.48 -17.37 5.18
N ASP A 336 -6.75 -16.64 6.03
CA ASP A 336 -6.26 -17.10 7.31
C ASP A 336 -6.96 -16.30 8.42
N HIS A 337 -7.97 -16.87 9.07
CA HIS A 337 -8.61 -16.29 10.25
C HIS A 337 -8.87 -17.34 11.36
N GLY A 338 -9.01 -16.87 12.59
CA GLY A 338 -9.22 -17.68 13.79
C GLY A 338 -9.05 -16.89 15.10
N ASP A 339 -8.88 -17.61 16.21
CA ASP A 339 -8.63 -17.08 17.56
C ASP A 339 -7.22 -16.48 17.70
N TRP A 340 -7.01 -15.33 17.06
CA TRP A 340 -5.71 -14.63 17.00
C TRP A 340 -5.85 -13.16 17.36
N SER A 341 -4.71 -12.49 17.53
CA SER A 341 -4.64 -11.03 17.50
C SER A 341 -4.64 -10.53 16.06
N TYR A 342 -5.26 -9.38 15.84
CA TYR A 342 -5.34 -8.75 14.54
C TYR A 342 -4.79 -7.33 14.62
N GLU A 343 -4.09 -6.91 13.57
CA GLU A 343 -3.67 -5.53 13.35
C GLU A 343 -4.56 -4.91 12.27
N LEU A 344 -5.38 -3.95 12.68
CA LEU A 344 -6.20 -3.15 11.77
C LEU A 344 -5.45 -1.87 11.43
N LYS A 345 -5.23 -1.60 10.14
CA LYS A 345 -4.61 -0.36 9.66
C LYS A 345 -5.64 0.42 8.85
N ILE A 346 -6.07 1.57 9.37
CA ILE A 346 -6.89 2.52 8.63
C ILE A 346 -5.96 3.59 8.06
N LYS A 347 -5.88 3.66 6.74
CA LYS A 347 -4.99 4.55 5.99
C LYS A 347 -5.79 5.66 5.33
N LEU A 348 -5.46 6.91 5.65
CA LEU A 348 -5.96 8.07 4.94
C LEU A 348 -5.00 8.36 3.78
N LEU A 349 -5.46 8.15 2.55
CA LEU A 349 -4.71 8.50 1.33
C LEU A 349 -5.07 9.93 0.94
N MET A 350 -4.07 10.79 0.84
CA MET A 350 -4.22 12.18 0.45
C MET A 350 -4.21 12.34 -1.07
N GLU A 351 -4.82 13.40 -1.59
CA GLU A 351 -4.77 13.75 -3.02
C GLU A 351 -3.34 13.97 -3.53
N ASN A 352 -2.43 14.41 -2.65
CA ASN A 352 -1.00 14.58 -2.95
C ASN A 352 -0.19 13.26 -2.84
N GLY A 353 -0.84 12.11 -2.68
CA GLY A 353 -0.19 10.80 -2.60
C GLY A 353 0.39 10.45 -1.23
N THR A 354 0.30 11.32 -0.23
CA THR A 354 0.72 11.00 1.15
C THR A 354 -0.23 9.99 1.77
N ILE A 355 0.31 9.01 2.50
CA ILE A 355 -0.48 8.04 3.26
C ILE A 355 -0.25 8.28 4.75
N LYS A 356 -1.34 8.40 5.51
CA LYS A 356 -1.32 8.44 6.98
C LYS A 356 -1.98 7.19 7.53
N THR A 357 -1.21 6.35 8.21
CA THR A 357 -1.68 5.08 8.76
C THR A 357 -1.99 5.24 10.25
N HIS A 358 -3.20 4.82 10.62
CA HIS A 358 -3.67 4.69 12.01
C HIS A 358 -3.85 3.20 12.29
N GLY A 359 -3.05 2.65 13.20
CA GLY A 359 -3.13 1.24 13.57
C GLY A 359 -4.03 1.03 14.79
N TYR A 360 -4.70 -0.11 14.86
CA TYR A 360 -5.51 -0.57 15.99
C TYR A 360 -5.30 -2.08 16.19
N SER A 361 -5.62 -2.58 17.37
CA SER A 361 -5.55 -4.00 17.67
C SER A 361 -6.84 -4.49 18.31
N PHE A 362 -7.24 -5.69 17.93
CA PHE A 362 -8.28 -6.49 18.56
C PHE A 362 -7.88 -7.97 18.48
N SER A 363 -8.67 -8.85 19.07
CA SER A 363 -8.44 -10.30 19.00
C SER A 363 -9.75 -11.05 18.98
N PHE A 364 -9.72 -12.28 18.48
CA PHE A 364 -10.75 -13.28 18.77
C PHE A 364 -10.24 -14.24 19.84
N VAL A 365 -11.06 -14.50 20.86
CA VAL A 365 -10.72 -15.39 21.96
C VAL A 365 -11.89 -16.33 22.23
N ASN A 366 -11.73 -17.62 21.92
CA ASN A 366 -12.80 -18.62 21.94
C ASN A 366 -13.98 -18.26 21.03
N GLY A 367 -13.71 -17.66 19.85
CA GLY A 367 -14.70 -17.21 18.88
C GLY A 367 -15.31 -15.84 19.16
N GLU A 368 -14.93 -15.19 20.27
CA GLU A 368 -15.52 -13.91 20.70
C GLU A 368 -14.62 -12.73 20.32
N PHE A 369 -15.18 -11.72 19.64
CA PHE A 369 -14.48 -10.47 19.36
C PHE A 369 -14.15 -9.74 20.67
N THR A 370 -12.87 -9.40 20.84
CA THR A 370 -12.34 -8.85 22.08
C THR A 370 -11.41 -7.68 21.78
N LEU A 371 -11.73 -6.51 22.35
CA LEU A 371 -10.81 -5.37 22.38
C LEU A 371 -9.80 -5.51 23.53
N PRO A 372 -8.55 -5.04 23.36
CA PRO A 372 -7.55 -5.13 24.44
C PRO A 372 -7.96 -4.30 25.66
N GLU A 373 -7.77 -4.87 26.85
CA GLU A 373 -7.95 -4.14 28.11
C GLU A 373 -6.64 -3.48 28.55
N GLY A 374 -6.65 -2.15 28.66
CA GLY A 374 -5.52 -1.37 29.15
C GLY A 374 -4.51 -0.95 28.07
N VAL A 375 -3.71 0.05 28.40
CA VAL A 375 -2.76 0.71 27.51
C VAL A 375 -1.40 0.05 27.59
N GLY A 376 -0.86 -0.39 26.47
CA GLY A 376 0.50 -0.96 26.41
C GLY A 376 1.54 0.12 26.13
N ILE A 377 2.58 0.23 26.97
CA ILE A 377 3.76 1.09 26.76
C ILE A 377 5.01 0.24 26.55
N TYR A 378 5.95 0.69 25.71
CA TYR A 378 7.11 -0.10 25.29
C TYR A 378 8.39 0.71 25.19
N GLN A 379 9.51 0.03 25.47
CA GLN A 379 10.84 0.62 25.51
C GLN A 379 11.27 1.22 24.18
N HIS A 380 11.10 0.46 23.10
CA HIS A 380 11.65 0.79 21.79
C HIS A 380 10.53 1.02 20.77
N SER A 381 10.90 1.61 19.64
CA SER A 381 10.00 1.76 18.50
C SER A 381 9.47 0.41 18.03
N SER A 382 8.28 0.43 17.43
CA SER A 382 7.58 -0.76 16.94
C SER A 382 7.33 -1.81 18.04
N TYR A 383 7.06 -1.34 19.26
CA TYR A 383 6.62 -2.16 20.40
C TYR A 383 7.65 -3.22 20.85
N ASN A 384 8.94 -2.90 20.71
CA ASN A 384 10.05 -3.78 21.09
C ASN A 384 10.60 -3.44 22.48
N GLY A 385 11.46 -4.31 23.01
CA GLY A 385 12.07 -4.17 24.33
C GLY A 385 11.13 -4.60 25.45
N TRP A 386 11.23 -3.97 26.62
CA TRP A 386 10.27 -4.22 27.70
C TRP A 386 8.90 -3.63 27.35
N GLY A 387 7.83 -4.20 27.92
CA GLY A 387 6.46 -3.72 27.75
C GLY A 387 5.66 -3.84 29.04
N VAL A 388 4.80 -2.86 29.32
CA VAL A 388 3.91 -2.81 30.49
C VAL A 388 2.50 -2.45 30.03
N THR A 389 1.48 -3.11 30.60
CA THR A 389 0.07 -2.77 30.40
C THR A 389 -0.47 -1.99 31.59
N LEU A 390 -1.06 -0.83 31.32
CA LEU A 390 -1.64 0.07 32.31
C LEU A 390 -3.16 0.02 32.24
N ALA A 391 -3.81 -0.26 33.37
CA ALA A 391 -5.25 -0.03 33.51
C ALA A 391 -5.55 1.47 33.60
N GLU A 392 -6.84 1.83 33.61
CA GLU A 392 -7.28 3.18 33.96
C GLU A 392 -6.68 3.62 35.31
N GLY A 393 -6.13 4.83 35.36
CA GLY A 393 -5.45 5.32 36.56
C GLY A 393 -4.43 6.40 36.28
N SER A 394 -3.64 6.73 37.30
CA SER A 394 -2.56 7.71 37.22
C SER A 394 -1.29 7.10 37.81
N TYR A 395 -0.19 7.15 37.05
CA TYR A 395 1.05 6.46 37.34
C TYR A 395 2.20 7.47 37.40
N THR A 396 2.83 7.59 38.57
CA THR A 396 4.10 8.33 38.75
C THR A 396 5.27 7.53 38.18
N ALA A 397 6.46 8.15 38.08
CA ALA A 397 7.68 7.46 37.68
C ALA A 397 7.94 6.22 38.57
N SER A 398 7.68 6.35 39.87
CA SER A 398 7.83 5.25 40.82
C SER A 398 6.85 4.09 40.58
N ASP A 399 5.62 4.40 40.15
CA ASP A 399 4.62 3.38 39.81
C ASP A 399 5.00 2.65 38.51
N LEU A 400 5.47 3.39 37.51
CA LEU A 400 5.94 2.80 36.24
C LEU A 400 7.13 1.85 36.46
N VAL A 401 8.10 2.26 37.28
CA VAL A 401 9.23 1.41 37.66
C VAL A 401 8.78 0.18 38.45
N ALA A 402 7.80 0.32 39.35
CA ALA A 402 7.24 -0.81 40.09
C ALA A 402 6.53 -1.84 39.19
N LEU A 403 5.99 -1.40 38.05
CA LEU A 403 5.38 -2.26 37.02
C LEU A 403 6.41 -2.87 36.05
N GLY A 404 7.70 -2.53 36.20
CA GLY A 404 8.78 -3.06 35.36
C GLY A 404 9.18 -2.17 34.18
N GLY A 405 8.62 -0.96 34.10
CA GLY A 405 9.06 0.06 33.14
C GLY A 405 10.32 0.79 33.61
N VAL A 406 10.84 1.66 32.74
CA VAL A 406 12.00 2.52 33.03
C VAL A 406 11.62 3.97 32.73
N ASP A 407 11.95 4.85 33.66
CA ASP A 407 11.73 6.29 33.54
C ASP A 407 12.53 6.85 32.36
N ASN A 408 11.93 7.73 31.56
CA ASN A 408 12.55 8.33 30.37
C ASN A 408 13.05 7.31 29.33
N ASP A 409 12.35 6.19 29.15
CA ASP A 409 12.76 5.10 28.25
C ASP A 409 11.56 4.49 27.51
N ILE A 410 10.49 5.27 27.30
CA ILE A 410 9.30 4.86 26.53
C ILE A 410 9.38 5.47 25.13
N SER A 411 9.37 4.62 24.12
CA SER A 411 9.43 5.02 22.71
C SER A 411 8.14 4.76 21.93
N SER A 412 7.27 3.83 22.37
CA SER A 412 6.03 3.49 21.65
C SER A 412 4.88 3.08 22.57
N ILE A 413 3.64 3.21 22.08
CA ILE A 413 2.42 3.01 22.86
C ILE A 413 1.29 2.39 22.01
N LYS A 414 0.49 1.51 22.61
CA LYS A 414 -0.76 0.97 22.06
C LYS A 414 -1.91 1.39 22.97
N VAL A 415 -2.78 2.26 22.48
CA VAL A 415 -3.97 2.76 23.18
C VAL A 415 -5.21 2.08 22.57
N PRO A 416 -5.89 1.17 23.29
CA PRO A 416 -7.10 0.53 22.76
C PRO A 416 -8.24 1.53 22.52
N LEU A 417 -9.23 1.14 21.72
CA LEU A 417 -10.46 1.92 21.56
C LEU A 417 -11.14 2.11 22.92
N GLY A 418 -11.72 3.30 23.13
CA GLY A 418 -12.33 3.68 24.39
C GLY A 418 -11.36 4.16 25.48
N TYR A 419 -10.06 4.33 25.18
CA TYR A 419 -9.09 4.92 26.09
C TYR A 419 -8.50 6.22 25.55
N ASN A 420 -8.11 7.11 26.46
CA ASN A 420 -7.23 8.24 26.18
C ASN A 420 -6.06 8.22 27.17
N VAL A 421 -4.94 8.80 26.75
CA VAL A 421 -3.72 8.86 27.57
C VAL A 421 -3.16 10.27 27.54
N THR A 422 -2.71 10.76 28.70
CA THR A 422 -1.86 11.95 28.79
C THR A 422 -0.50 11.53 29.33
N LEU A 423 0.54 11.74 28.52
CA LEU A 423 1.94 11.52 28.87
C LEU A 423 2.53 12.82 29.40
N TYR A 424 3.38 12.75 30.42
CA TYR A 424 4.07 13.91 30.99
C TYR A 424 5.58 13.70 31.01
N ASP A 425 6.35 14.73 30.66
CA ASP A 425 7.82 14.69 30.71
C ASP A 425 8.38 14.94 32.13
N GLY A 426 7.54 15.37 33.07
CA GLY A 426 7.85 15.45 34.49
C GLY A 426 7.12 14.39 35.31
N ASP A 427 7.72 13.99 36.42
CA ASP A 427 7.06 13.13 37.40
C ASP A 427 5.89 13.85 38.10
N ASN A 428 4.97 13.08 38.69
CA ASN A 428 3.77 13.56 39.38
C ASN A 428 2.88 14.48 38.51
N PHE A 429 2.76 14.16 37.22
CA PHE A 429 1.88 14.83 36.24
C PHE A 429 2.24 16.32 36.07
N THR A 430 3.53 16.60 35.99
CA THR A 430 4.08 17.95 35.80
C THR A 430 4.88 18.04 34.50
N GLY A 431 5.29 19.25 34.11
CA GLY A 431 6.08 19.46 32.89
C GLY A 431 5.19 19.66 31.67
N ASN A 432 5.73 19.37 30.49
CA ASN A 432 4.96 19.36 29.26
C ASN A 432 4.15 18.06 29.18
N ASP A 433 2.99 18.15 28.54
CA ASP A 433 2.13 17.00 28.29
C ASP A 433 2.03 16.67 26.79
N TYR A 434 1.65 15.42 26.52
CA TYR A 434 1.26 14.95 25.20
C TYR A 434 0.02 14.05 25.31
N GLU A 435 -1.08 14.52 24.74
CA GLU A 435 -2.33 13.77 24.66
C GLU A 435 -2.31 12.77 23.50
N VAL A 436 -2.70 11.54 23.79
CA VAL A 436 -2.69 10.42 22.89
C VAL A 436 -4.06 9.74 22.92
N GLY A 437 -4.76 9.79 21.78
CA GLY A 437 -6.02 9.08 21.58
C GLY A 437 -5.82 7.60 21.24
N PRO A 438 -6.91 6.87 20.96
CA PRO A 438 -6.84 5.47 20.54
C PRO A 438 -5.93 5.27 19.32
N GLY A 439 -5.14 4.21 19.35
CA GLY A 439 -4.29 3.79 18.25
C GLY A 439 -2.98 3.16 18.68
N ASN A 440 -2.35 2.49 17.72
CA ASN A 440 -1.03 1.88 17.82
C ASN A 440 -0.01 2.89 17.28
N ILE A 441 0.77 3.53 18.16
CA ILE A 441 1.78 4.53 17.81
C ILE A 441 3.16 3.90 17.95
N SER A 442 3.77 3.60 16.81
CA SER A 442 5.04 2.86 16.74
C SER A 442 6.26 3.69 17.16
N PHE A 443 6.13 5.02 17.23
CA PHE A 443 7.18 5.92 17.70
C PHE A 443 6.60 7.25 18.21
N LEU A 444 6.91 7.64 19.45
CA LEU A 444 6.42 8.86 20.11
C LEU A 444 7.08 10.16 19.64
N SER A 445 8.04 10.08 18.71
CA SER A 445 8.67 11.26 18.07
C SER A 445 9.21 12.27 19.10
N GLY A 446 8.61 13.46 19.19
CA GLY A 446 9.04 14.52 20.12
C GLY A 446 8.88 14.19 21.60
N PHE A 447 8.18 13.10 21.94
CA PHE A 447 7.99 12.59 23.29
C PHE A 447 8.70 11.25 23.57
N ASN A 448 9.68 10.91 22.71
CA ASN A 448 10.50 9.72 22.85
C ASN A 448 11.48 9.82 24.02
N ASP A 449 11.54 8.79 24.87
CA ASP A 449 12.51 8.65 25.98
C ASP A 449 12.51 9.84 26.97
N VAL A 450 11.35 10.47 27.15
CA VAL A 450 11.16 11.59 28.09
C VAL A 450 9.94 11.41 29.01
N VAL A 451 9.12 10.38 28.80
CA VAL A 451 7.92 10.16 29.61
C VAL A 451 8.31 9.76 31.04
N SER A 452 7.86 10.54 32.01
CA SER A 452 8.09 10.32 33.45
C SER A 452 6.81 10.00 34.23
N SER A 453 5.63 10.44 33.79
CA SER A 453 4.36 10.05 34.41
C SER A 453 3.21 9.99 33.39
N ILE A 454 2.16 9.21 33.69
CA ILE A 454 1.09 8.87 32.74
C ILE A 454 -0.27 8.90 33.43
N VAL A 455 -1.27 9.47 32.76
CA VAL A 455 -2.69 9.35 33.13
C VAL A 455 -3.42 8.58 32.03
N VAL A 456 -4.14 7.52 32.41
CA VAL A 456 -4.98 6.70 31.52
C VAL A 456 -6.44 6.88 31.92
N THR A 457 -7.29 7.27 30.97
CA THR A 457 -8.73 7.45 31.16
C THR A 457 -9.54 6.61 30.17
N LYS A 458 -10.75 6.22 30.57
CA LYS A 458 -11.75 5.66 29.66
C LYS A 458 -12.65 6.76 29.08
N GLN A 459 -13.06 6.59 27.83
CA GLN A 459 -13.96 7.49 27.10
C GLN A 459 -15.42 7.37 27.54
#